data_AF-A0A0B0P5J9-F1
#
_entry.id   AF-A0A0B0P5J9-F1
#
_cell.length_a   1.000
_cell.length_b   1.000
_cell.length_c   1.000
_cell.angle_alpha   90.00
_cell.angle_beta   90.00
_cell.angle_gamma   90.00
#
_symmetry.space_group_name_H-M   'P 1'
#
loop_
_entity.id
_entity.type
_entity.pdbx_description
1 polymer ?
#
loop_
_entity_poly.entity_id
_entity_poly.type
_entity_poly.pdbx_seq_one_letter_code
_entity_poly.pdbx_strand_id
1 'polypeptide(L)'
;MQTTHGTLQSANFSSDPLPHRSLLEVFFVRLSYIHGAVDVFLEFICYSDGPLPEELLLQVKCPVLIAWGDKDPWESIELGRAYEDFDTVEDFVVLTNVGHCPQDEAPHLVNPLVESFVSRHSKSPANASTTI
;
A
#
# COMPACT_ATOMS: atom_id res chain seq x y z
N MET A 1 11.20 -29.21 2.62
CA MET A 1 9.85 -28.73 2.97
C MET A 1 9.92 -28.15 4.37
N GLN A 2 10.16 -26.86 4.49
CA GLN A 2 10.07 -26.13 5.75
C GLN A 2 9.12 -24.97 5.50
N THR A 3 7.91 -25.09 6.02
CA THR A 3 6.89 -24.05 6.05
C THR A 3 7.17 -23.18 7.27
N THR A 4 7.86 -22.06 7.07
CA THR A 4 7.97 -21.02 8.09
C THR A 4 6.63 -20.29 8.20
N HIS A 5 5.89 -20.58 9.26
CA HIS A 5 4.71 -19.79 9.63
C HIS A 5 5.20 -18.41 10.09
N GLY A 6 4.97 -17.39 9.27
CA GLY A 6 5.14 -16.00 9.66
C GLY A 6 4.07 -15.64 10.68
N THR A 7 4.47 -15.42 11.93
CA THR A 7 3.62 -14.86 12.97
C THR A 7 3.37 -13.40 12.61
N LEU A 8 2.15 -13.03 12.24
CA LEU A 8 1.71 -11.64 12.21
C LEU A 8 1.90 -11.07 13.62
N GLN A 9 2.93 -10.22 13.78
CA GLN A 9 3.13 -9.48 15.01
C GLN A 9 1.99 -8.48 15.11
N SER A 10 1.23 -8.57 16.21
CA SER A 10 0.21 -7.59 16.58
C SER A 10 0.79 -6.17 16.45
N ALA A 11 0.10 -5.30 15.70
CA ALA A 11 0.43 -3.89 15.57
C ALA A 11 0.57 -3.26 16.97
N ASN A 12 1.80 -3.03 17.41
CA ASN A 12 2.08 -2.29 18.64
C ASN A 12 1.94 -0.81 18.30
N PHE A 13 0.81 -0.21 18.67
CA PHE A 13 0.64 1.24 18.62
C PHE A 13 1.66 1.90 19.56
N SER A 14 2.74 2.44 18.99
CA SER A 14 3.71 3.28 19.70
C SER A 14 2.99 4.48 20.31
N SER A 15 3.37 4.84 21.54
CA SER A 15 2.83 5.97 22.30
C SER A 15 3.35 7.34 21.85
N ASP A 16 3.59 7.53 20.56
CA ASP A 16 3.93 8.83 20.00
C ASP A 16 2.67 9.72 19.90
N PRO A 17 2.72 10.97 20.37
CA PRO A 17 1.58 11.86 20.28
C PRO A 17 1.37 12.28 18.82
N LEU A 18 0.45 11.60 18.13
CA LEU A 18 0.00 11.96 16.80
C LEU A 18 -0.40 13.45 16.76
N PRO A 19 0.02 14.24 15.76
CA PRO A 19 -0.30 15.66 15.66
C PRO A 19 -1.76 15.94 15.22
N HIS A 20 -2.64 14.93 15.23
CA HIS A 20 -3.86 14.95 14.43
C HIS A 20 -5.12 14.57 15.23
N ARG A 21 -5.51 15.42 16.20
CA ARG A 21 -6.82 15.33 16.87
C ARG A 21 -8.00 15.29 15.89
N SER A 22 -7.85 15.83 14.69
CA SER A 22 -8.89 15.91 13.66
C SER A 22 -9.06 14.62 12.83
N LEU A 23 -8.04 13.76 12.71
CA LEU A 23 -8.18 12.52 11.92
C LEU A 23 -8.93 11.46 12.73
N LEU A 24 -8.60 11.30 14.02
CA LEU A 24 -9.34 10.41 14.91
C LEU A 24 -10.82 10.82 15.06
N GLU A 25 -11.14 12.12 15.08
CA GLU A 25 -12.52 12.59 15.16
C GLU A 25 -13.30 12.30 13.86
N VAL A 26 -12.68 12.49 12.70
CA VAL A 26 -13.33 12.17 11.42
C VAL A 26 -13.48 10.65 11.25
N PHE A 27 -12.41 9.88 11.48
CA PHE A 27 -12.42 8.43 11.29
C PHE A 27 -13.31 7.72 12.30
N PHE A 28 -13.23 8.09 13.58
CA PHE A 28 -13.89 7.34 14.65
C PHE A 28 -15.25 7.91 15.02
N VAL A 29 -15.46 9.22 14.93
CA VAL A 29 -16.77 9.83 15.29
C VAL A 29 -17.62 10.03 14.06
N ARG A 30 -17.06 10.51 12.94
CA ARG A 30 -17.90 10.91 11.79
C ARG A 30 -18.21 9.75 10.83
N LEU A 31 -17.26 8.85 10.59
CA LEU A 31 -17.49 7.66 9.76
C LEU A 31 -18.26 6.57 10.52
N SER A 32 -18.16 6.48 11.85
CA SER A 32 -18.90 5.46 12.63
C SER A 32 -20.42 5.64 12.63
N TYR A 33 -20.94 6.83 12.28
CA TYR A 33 -22.37 7.04 12.06
C TYR A 33 -22.86 6.53 10.69
N ILE A 34 -21.97 6.07 9.82
CA ILE A 34 -22.33 5.44 8.56
C ILE A 34 -22.67 3.97 8.87
N HIS A 35 -23.88 3.55 8.50
CA HIS A 35 -24.30 2.16 8.68
C HIS A 35 -23.31 1.21 7.99
N GLY A 36 -22.77 0.24 8.74
CA GLY A 36 -21.76 -0.70 8.28
C GLY A 36 -20.29 -0.28 8.49
N ALA A 37 -20.01 0.96 8.92
CA ALA A 37 -18.63 1.41 9.13
C ALA A 37 -17.94 0.72 10.32
N VAL A 38 -18.70 0.38 11.37
CA VAL A 38 -18.17 -0.39 12.51
C VAL A 38 -17.83 -1.81 12.09
N ASP A 39 -18.64 -2.44 11.22
CA ASP A 39 -18.39 -3.78 10.72
C ASP A 39 -17.13 -3.82 9.84
N VAL A 40 -16.96 -2.84 8.94
CA VAL A 40 -15.75 -2.70 8.11
C VAL A 40 -14.52 -2.41 8.98
N PHE A 41 -14.65 -1.57 10.01
CA PHE A 41 -13.56 -1.31 10.93
C PHE A 41 -13.16 -2.57 11.70
N LEU A 42 -14.14 -3.32 12.23
CA LEU A 42 -13.91 -4.59 12.93
C LEU A 42 -13.34 -5.67 12.00
N GLU A 43 -13.76 -5.72 10.74
CA GLU A 43 -13.18 -6.61 9.74
C GLU A 43 -11.69 -6.28 9.55
N PHE A 44 -11.35 -5.01 9.35
CA PHE A 44 -9.96 -4.56 9.22
C PHE A 44 -9.09 -4.87 10.45
N ILE A 45 -9.59 -4.67 11.68
CA ILE A 45 -8.78 -4.84 12.91
C ILE A 45 -8.84 -6.25 13.53
N CYS A 46 -9.87 -7.05 13.23
CA CYS A 46 -10.08 -8.35 13.87
C CYS A 46 -10.07 -9.53 12.88
N TYR A 47 -10.26 -9.31 11.58
CA TYR A 47 -10.44 -10.37 10.59
C TYR A 47 -9.56 -10.15 9.36
N SER A 48 -8.40 -10.81 9.34
CA SER A 48 -7.49 -10.80 8.19
C SER A 48 -7.71 -12.01 7.26
N ASP A 49 -8.95 -12.28 6.85
CA ASP A 49 -9.29 -13.41 5.93
C ASP A 49 -9.10 -13.04 4.44
N GLY A 50 -8.50 -11.90 4.14
CA GLY A 50 -8.14 -11.48 2.78
C GLY A 50 -6.87 -12.19 2.27
N PRO A 51 -6.72 -12.32 0.93
CA PRO A 51 -5.49 -12.84 0.34
C PRO A 51 -4.31 -11.94 0.70
N LEU A 52 -3.16 -12.56 0.94
CA LEU A 52 -1.93 -11.83 1.25
C LEU A 52 -1.44 -11.06 0.02
N PRO A 53 -0.68 -9.96 0.20
CA PRO A 53 -0.13 -9.19 -0.92
C PRO A 53 0.65 -10.07 -1.92
N GLU A 54 1.44 -11.03 -1.45
CA GLU A 54 2.14 -11.99 -2.30
C GLU A 54 1.21 -12.87 -3.16
N GLU A 55 0.05 -13.25 -2.63
CA GLU A 55 -0.94 -14.04 -3.37
C GLU A 55 -1.62 -13.19 -4.45
N LEU A 56 -1.78 -11.89 -4.20
CA LEU A 56 -2.31 -10.94 -5.17
C LEU A 56 -1.30 -10.62 -6.26
N LEU A 57 -0.03 -10.38 -5.91
CA LEU A 57 1.04 -10.05 -6.87
C LEU A 57 1.23 -11.14 -7.93
N LEU A 58 1.03 -12.42 -7.59
CA LEU A 58 1.04 -13.55 -8.56
C LEU A 58 -0.11 -13.49 -9.58
N GLN A 59 -1.23 -12.89 -9.19
CA GLN A 59 -2.45 -12.84 -10.01
C GLN A 59 -2.48 -11.62 -10.92
N VAL A 60 -1.85 -10.52 -10.52
CA VAL A 60 -1.76 -9.29 -11.32
C VAL A 60 -1.05 -9.57 -12.66
N LYS A 61 -1.54 -8.94 -13.74
CA LYS A 61 -0.99 -9.09 -15.11
C LYS A 61 -0.53 -7.76 -15.71
N CYS A 62 -0.61 -6.69 -14.95
CA CYS A 62 -0.12 -5.37 -15.32
C CYS A 62 1.15 -5.04 -14.54
N PRO A 63 1.90 -4.04 -15.01
CA PRO A 63 2.98 -3.42 -14.25
C PRO A 63 2.54 -3.02 -12.84
N VAL A 64 3.44 -3.17 -11.88
CA VAL A 64 3.27 -2.77 -10.47
C VAL A 64 4.45 -1.90 -10.05
N LEU A 65 4.14 -0.80 -9.37
CA LEU A 65 5.11 0.02 -8.63
C LEU A 65 4.76 -0.05 -7.15
N ILE A 66 5.77 -0.30 -6.32
CA ILE A 66 5.65 -0.30 -4.86
C ILE A 66 6.37 0.93 -4.32
N ALA A 67 5.69 1.73 -3.49
CA ALA A 67 6.28 2.86 -2.79
C ALA A 67 6.19 2.60 -1.28
N TRP A 68 7.32 2.66 -0.57
CA TRP A 68 7.42 2.23 0.82
C TRP A 68 8.11 3.29 1.69
N GLY A 69 7.51 3.65 2.82
CA GLY A 69 8.11 4.57 3.79
C GLY A 69 9.17 3.89 4.67
N ASP A 70 10.39 4.42 4.74
CA ASP A 70 11.46 3.82 5.57
C ASP A 70 11.27 3.98 7.09
N LYS A 71 10.22 4.68 7.51
CA LYS A 71 9.79 4.84 8.91
C LYS A 71 8.43 4.21 9.18
N ASP A 72 7.93 3.34 8.31
CA ASP A 72 6.72 2.56 8.59
C ASP A 72 6.89 1.78 9.92
N PRO A 73 6.10 2.10 10.97
CA PRO A 73 6.20 1.43 12.26
C PRO A 73 5.35 0.16 12.34
N TRP A 74 4.52 -0.12 11.33
CA TRP A 74 3.58 -1.24 11.30
C TRP A 74 4.12 -2.38 10.45
N GLU A 75 4.70 -2.08 9.30
CA GLU A 75 5.25 -3.08 8.37
C GLU A 75 6.76 -2.87 8.12
N SER A 76 7.54 -3.94 8.25
CA SER A 76 8.99 -3.90 8.08
C SER A 76 9.36 -3.77 6.60
N ILE A 77 10.26 -2.82 6.30
CA ILE A 77 10.78 -2.64 4.94
C ILE A 77 11.55 -3.88 4.46
N GLU A 78 12.20 -4.62 5.35
CA GLU A 78 12.89 -5.85 5.02
C GLU A 78 11.94 -6.92 4.47
N LEU A 79 10.70 -6.98 4.99
CA LEU A 79 9.65 -7.83 4.43
C LEU A 79 9.15 -7.28 3.09
N GLY A 80 8.91 -5.97 3.02
CA GLY A 80 8.46 -5.30 1.79
C GLY A 80 9.42 -5.50 0.61
N ARG A 81 10.74 -5.52 0.84
CA ARG A 81 11.75 -5.75 -0.21
C ARG A 81 11.59 -7.11 -0.92
N ALA A 82 10.99 -8.11 -0.27
CA ALA A 82 10.71 -9.39 -0.94
C ALA A 82 9.73 -9.24 -2.11
N TYR A 83 8.94 -8.17 -2.15
CA TYR A 83 8.04 -7.90 -3.28
C TYR A 83 8.78 -7.48 -4.56
N GLU A 84 10.05 -7.06 -4.49
CA GLU A 84 10.87 -6.78 -5.68
C GLU A 84 11.11 -8.01 -6.56
N ASP A 85 11.04 -9.20 -5.98
CA ASP A 85 11.35 -10.45 -6.69
C ASP A 85 10.18 -10.92 -7.60
N PHE A 86 9.05 -10.22 -7.62
CA PHE A 86 7.90 -10.56 -8.46
C PHE A 86 8.04 -9.95 -9.86
N ASP A 87 7.88 -10.75 -10.91
CA ASP A 87 8.01 -10.33 -12.32
C ASP A 87 7.12 -9.13 -12.72
N THR A 88 6.01 -8.91 -12.01
CA THR A 88 5.08 -7.80 -12.26
C THR A 88 5.55 -6.49 -11.65
N VAL A 89 6.46 -6.52 -10.68
CA VAL A 89 6.97 -5.35 -9.97
C VAL A 89 8.14 -4.76 -10.75
N GLU A 90 7.92 -3.58 -11.34
CA GLU A 90 8.93 -2.89 -12.13
C GLU A 90 9.82 -1.98 -11.28
N ASP A 91 9.24 -1.41 -10.22
CA ASP A 91 9.89 -0.42 -9.36
C ASP A 91 9.50 -0.66 -7.89
N PHE A 92 10.51 -0.62 -7.01
CA PHE A 92 10.32 -0.50 -5.57
C PHE A 92 11.04 0.75 -5.06
N VAL A 93 10.25 1.75 -4.67
CA VAL A 93 10.72 3.09 -4.32
C VAL A 93 10.64 3.27 -2.81
N VAL A 94 11.78 3.50 -2.17
CA VAL A 94 11.83 3.83 -0.74
C VAL A 94 11.76 5.33 -0.54
N LEU A 95 10.84 5.74 0.31
CA LEU A 95 10.56 7.13 0.67
C LEU A 95 11.20 7.41 2.02
N THR A 96 12.28 8.19 2.01
CA THR A 96 13.06 8.53 3.21
C THR A 96 12.27 9.45 4.15
N ASN A 97 12.28 9.12 5.44
CA ASN A 97 11.57 9.78 6.53
C ASN A 97 10.05 9.80 6.36
N VAL A 98 9.49 8.75 5.76
CA VAL A 98 8.02 8.59 5.55
C VAL A 98 7.53 7.34 6.28
N GLY A 99 6.35 7.44 6.91
CA GLY A 99 5.70 6.37 7.66
C GLY A 99 4.77 5.48 6.84
N HIS A 100 3.75 4.93 7.49
CA HIS A 100 2.87 3.88 6.97
C HIS A 100 1.90 4.35 5.87
N CYS A 101 1.53 5.63 5.85
CA CYS A 101 0.62 6.18 4.83
C CYS A 101 1.35 7.21 3.95
N PRO A 102 2.28 6.80 3.06
CA PRO A 102 3.06 7.73 2.27
C PRO A 102 2.25 8.75 1.46
N GLN A 103 1.08 8.35 0.96
CA GLN A 103 0.21 9.24 0.18
C GLN A 103 -0.34 10.41 1.00
N ASP A 104 -0.55 10.21 2.30
CA ASP A 104 -1.08 11.23 3.20
C ASP A 104 0.05 12.04 3.85
N GLU A 105 1.15 11.37 4.21
CA GLU A 105 2.29 11.98 4.89
C GLU A 105 3.18 12.79 3.94
N ALA A 106 3.42 12.27 2.73
CA ALA A 106 4.32 12.87 1.75
C ALA A 106 3.75 12.85 0.32
N PRO A 107 2.57 13.46 0.07
CA PRO A 107 1.95 13.51 -1.26
C PRO A 107 2.85 14.16 -2.32
N HIS A 108 3.73 15.07 -1.91
CA HIS A 108 4.71 15.72 -2.78
C HIS A 108 5.78 14.76 -3.31
N LEU A 109 6.00 13.62 -2.64
CA LEU A 109 6.85 12.53 -3.12
C LEU A 109 6.04 11.49 -3.90
N VAL A 110 4.83 11.16 -3.41
CA VAL A 110 4.00 10.10 -3.99
C VAL A 110 3.36 10.51 -5.31
N ASN A 111 2.78 11.71 -5.41
CA ASN A 111 2.03 12.11 -6.59
C ASN A 111 2.89 12.10 -7.88
N PRO A 112 4.13 12.64 -7.87
CA PRO A 112 4.99 12.55 -9.05
C PRO A 112 5.34 11.11 -9.45
N LEU A 113 5.47 10.18 -8.48
CA LEU A 113 5.71 8.77 -8.78
C LEU A 113 4.52 8.15 -9.51
N VAL A 114 3.30 8.40 -9.02
CA VAL A 114 2.06 7.93 -9.64
C VAL A 114 1.90 8.51 -11.05
N GLU A 115 2.06 9.82 -11.21
CA GLU A 115 1.96 10.48 -12.52
C GLU A 115 2.97 9.92 -13.52
N SER A 116 4.22 9.75 -13.09
CA SER A 116 5.29 9.18 -13.91
C SER A 116 4.97 7.73 -14.29
N PHE A 117 4.52 6.90 -13.35
CA PHE A 117 4.14 5.51 -13.60
C PHE A 117 2.99 5.40 -14.60
N VAL A 118 1.89 6.12 -14.36
CA VAL A 118 0.75 6.15 -15.28
C VAL A 118 1.16 6.66 -16.65
N SER A 119 1.99 7.70 -16.75
CA SER A 119 2.49 8.21 -18.03
C SER A 119 3.25 7.15 -18.83
N ARG A 120 4.08 6.32 -18.16
CA ARG A 120 4.81 5.20 -18.82
C ARG A 120 3.87 4.16 -19.42
N HIS A 121 2.77 3.84 -18.74
CA HIS A 121 1.87 2.74 -19.12
C HIS A 121 0.56 3.19 -19.81
N SER A 122 0.31 4.50 -19.89
CA SER A 122 -0.90 5.07 -20.53
C SER A 122 -0.83 5.14 -22.06
N LYS A 123 0.31 4.79 -22.68
CA LYS A 123 0.42 4.74 -24.14
C LYS A 123 -0.52 3.67 -24.69
N SER A 124 -1.66 4.11 -25.24
CA SER A 124 -2.43 3.33 -26.20
C SER A 124 -1.53 2.87 -27.33
N PRO A 125 -1.75 1.68 -27.93
CA PRO A 125 -1.04 1.29 -29.14
C PRO A 125 -1.39 2.31 -30.22
N ALA A 126 -0.48 3.26 -30.46
CA ALA A 126 -0.62 4.21 -31.54
C ALA A 126 -0.51 3.44 -32.86
N ASN A 127 -1.67 3.24 -33.50
CA ASN A 127 -1.90 2.91 -34.90
C ASN A 127 -0.77 2.15 -35.60
N ALA A 128 -0.94 0.82 -35.72
CA ALA A 128 -0.39 0.09 -36.85
C ALA A 128 -0.99 0.67 -38.14
N SER A 129 -0.36 1.72 -38.67
CA SER A 129 -0.66 2.24 -40.00
C SER A 129 -0.07 1.27 -41.02
N THR A 130 -0.79 0.17 -41.25
CA THR A 130 -0.63 -0.62 -42.47
C THR A 130 -1.25 0.20 -43.60
N THR A 131 -0.41 0.78 -44.45
CA THR A 131 -0.81 1.12 -45.82
C THR A 131 0.06 0.29 -46.76
N ILE A 132 -0.66 -0.41 -47.62
CA ILE A 132 -0.25 -1.37 -48.65
C ILE A 132 0.53 -0.65 -49.75
#